data_AF-A0A369RTU5-F1
#
_entry.id   AF-A0A369RTU5-F1
#
_cell.length_a   1.000
_cell.length_b   1.000
_cell.length_c   1.000
_cell.angle_alpha   90.00
_cell.angle_beta   90.00
_cell.angle_gamma   90.00
#
_symmetry.space_group_name_H-M   'P 1'
#
loop_
_entity.id
_entity.type
_entity.pdbx_description
1 polymer ?
#
loop_
_entity_poly.entity_id
_entity_poly.type
_entity_poly.pdbx_seq_one_letter_code
_entity_poly.pdbx_strand_id
1 'polypeptide(L)'
;MASKIEIEKYNFDQSLLAFERKSNAPEIICRVVQSFLKGLQQNSIVFHGDQTIKIAEIACGPGNRTIGYFKGIDFQPGYDIRATDINATFTGENGFNFSSCKGNEGTNAASVLGKNEKNLGLTVKAYLQAITTQSMPLKTFSIKRGNAFLENPLHLLVSRSDDIQSERSTFSLVNIFHCLYYVFNEKEPEEAFQRFFHSLKHDILADNGVALFCHSTLKPNSHIALEYKYAFQSIHDIHPTTQEYEKYSLDHIIEKNCQKNNLPCYKVEFLTKVHFTQALFDQQDIIRDIYRYDELDENAIDDIHRLLFIARRSPMELYKDKSDIGLNHLLDTVQAIVRNDGGILEHNALQVVLSQNASQQQKQAVECLLERLNTTPMQ
;
A
#
# COMPACT_ATOMS: atom_id res chain seq x y z
N MET A 1 16.85 -7.88 -23.87
CA MET A 1 16.39 -9.29 -23.95
C MET A 1 14.94 -9.27 -23.48
N ALA A 2 13.99 -9.39 -24.41
CA ALA A 2 12.58 -9.48 -24.06
C ALA A 2 12.37 -10.73 -23.17
N SER A 3 11.81 -10.55 -21.98
CA SER A 3 11.48 -11.66 -21.10
C SER A 3 10.36 -12.46 -21.75
N LYS A 4 10.63 -13.70 -22.14
CA LYS A 4 9.61 -14.62 -22.65
C LYS A 4 8.51 -14.80 -21.60
N ILE A 5 7.25 -14.78 -22.03
CA ILE A 5 6.12 -15.10 -21.14
C ILE A 5 6.14 -16.60 -20.86
N GLU A 6 6.26 -16.98 -19.58
CA GLU A 6 6.07 -18.36 -19.16
C GLU A 6 4.57 -18.67 -19.13
N ILE A 7 4.11 -19.55 -20.03
CA ILE A 7 2.67 -19.82 -20.16
C ILE A 7 2.11 -20.69 -19.03
N GLU A 8 2.93 -21.60 -18.45
CA GLU A 8 2.48 -22.56 -17.43
C GLU A 8 2.53 -22.00 -16.00
N LYS A 9 3.22 -20.89 -15.77
CA LYS A 9 3.45 -20.34 -14.43
C LYS A 9 3.08 -18.87 -14.37
N TYR A 10 2.41 -18.50 -13.28
CA TYR A 10 2.17 -17.10 -12.97
C TYR A 10 3.39 -16.50 -12.23
N ASN A 11 3.88 -15.37 -12.72
CA ASN A 11 4.92 -14.58 -12.06
C ASN A 11 4.32 -13.28 -11.53
N PHE A 12 4.08 -13.24 -10.21
CA PHE A 12 3.49 -12.09 -9.53
C PHE A 12 4.35 -10.84 -9.66
N ASP A 13 5.65 -10.93 -9.35
CA ASP A 13 6.54 -9.76 -9.32
C ASP A 13 6.67 -9.11 -10.70
N GLN A 14 6.80 -9.92 -11.75
CA GLN A 14 6.87 -9.40 -13.12
C GLN A 14 5.58 -8.71 -13.55
N SER A 15 4.42 -9.27 -13.17
CA SER A 15 3.11 -8.73 -13.49
C SER A 15 2.82 -7.44 -12.73
N LEU A 16 3.17 -7.39 -11.43
CA LEU A 16 3.11 -6.19 -10.60
C LEU A 16 3.98 -5.07 -11.17
N LEU A 17 5.24 -5.36 -11.55
CA LEU A 17 6.13 -4.36 -12.12
C LEU A 17 5.60 -3.79 -13.44
N ALA A 18 5.01 -4.62 -14.30
CA ALA A 18 4.37 -4.16 -15.53
C ALA A 18 3.18 -3.22 -15.23
N PHE A 19 2.37 -3.56 -14.22
CA PHE A 19 1.24 -2.76 -13.76
C PHE A 19 1.70 -1.40 -13.22
N GLU A 20 2.68 -1.39 -12.32
CA GLU A 20 3.22 -0.17 -11.73
C GLU A 20 3.87 0.77 -12.77
N ARG A 21 4.60 0.23 -13.75
CA ARG A 21 5.30 1.04 -14.77
C ARG A 21 4.38 1.89 -15.64
N LYS A 22 3.12 1.48 -15.83
CA LYS A 22 2.11 2.21 -16.61
C LYS A 22 0.99 2.78 -15.75
N SER A 23 1.18 2.78 -14.44
CA SER A 23 0.28 3.41 -13.48
C SER A 23 0.82 4.77 -13.05
N ASN A 24 -0.07 5.76 -12.96
CA ASN A 24 0.25 7.02 -12.29
C ASN A 24 0.00 6.96 -10.77
N ALA A 25 -0.38 5.79 -10.23
CA ALA A 25 -0.70 5.64 -8.82
C ALA A 25 0.44 6.03 -7.87
N PRO A 26 1.71 5.61 -8.08
CA PRO A 26 2.79 5.98 -7.17
C PRO A 26 2.96 7.50 -7.04
N GLU A 27 2.77 8.25 -8.13
CA GLU A 27 2.87 9.71 -8.13
C GLU A 27 1.70 10.36 -7.40
N ILE A 28 0.47 10.01 -7.78
CA ILE A 28 -0.75 10.63 -7.23
C ILE A 28 -0.88 10.29 -5.73
N ILE A 29 -0.70 9.02 -5.34
CA ILE A 29 -0.75 8.61 -3.93
C ILE A 29 0.29 9.40 -3.11
N CYS A 30 1.52 9.51 -3.63
CA CYS A 30 2.56 10.27 -2.96
C CYS A 30 2.16 11.73 -2.75
N ARG A 31 1.62 12.39 -3.77
CA ARG A 31 1.13 13.78 -3.67
C ARG A 31 0.00 13.94 -2.67
N VAL A 32 -0.99 13.04 -2.67
CA VAL A 32 -2.13 13.07 -1.72
C VAL A 32 -1.61 12.97 -0.29
N VAL A 33 -0.78 11.95 -0.02
CA VAL A 33 -0.26 11.67 1.32
C VAL A 33 0.68 12.78 1.79
N GLN A 34 1.59 13.24 0.94
CA GLN A 34 2.46 14.39 1.25
C GLN A 34 1.65 15.64 1.60
N SER A 35 0.60 15.94 0.83
CA SER A 35 -0.24 17.12 1.06
C SER A 35 -0.96 17.02 2.40
N PHE A 36 -1.44 15.83 2.75
CA PHE A 36 -2.03 15.56 4.06
C PHE A 36 -1.00 15.70 5.20
N LEU A 37 0.16 15.05 5.09
CA LEU A 37 1.21 15.11 6.11
C LEU A 37 1.75 16.54 6.32
N LYS A 38 1.90 17.31 5.24
CA LYS A 38 2.24 18.73 5.32
C LYS A 38 1.16 19.55 6.01
N GLY A 39 -0.11 19.23 5.76
CA GLY A 39 -1.24 19.80 6.48
C GLY A 39 -1.18 19.51 7.98
N LEU A 40 -0.88 18.27 8.37
CA LEU A 40 -0.68 17.92 9.78
C LEU A 40 0.46 18.75 10.41
N GLN A 41 1.56 18.95 9.68
CA GLN A 41 2.72 19.75 10.11
C GLN A 41 2.33 21.20 10.39
N GLN A 42 1.72 21.85 9.40
CA GLN A 42 1.38 23.27 9.45
C GLN A 42 0.37 23.60 10.55
N ASN A 43 -0.47 22.63 10.92
CA ASN A 43 -1.52 22.80 11.92
C ASN A 43 -1.18 22.13 13.27
N SER A 44 0.01 21.54 13.41
CA SER A 44 0.48 20.88 14.63
C SER A 44 -0.49 19.83 15.20
N ILE A 45 -1.18 19.08 14.33
CA ILE A 45 -2.33 18.21 14.69
C ILE A 45 -1.94 16.96 15.49
N VAL A 46 -0.72 16.47 15.30
CA VAL A 46 -0.13 15.30 15.98
C VAL A 46 1.22 15.65 16.62
N PHE A 47 1.59 16.94 16.61
CA PHE A 47 2.96 17.40 16.81
C PHE A 47 3.00 18.45 17.91
N HIS A 48 3.38 18.03 19.12
CA HIS A 48 3.50 18.92 20.27
C HIS A 48 4.87 18.70 20.94
N GLY A 49 5.84 19.56 20.63
CA GLY A 49 7.07 19.70 21.41
C GLY A 49 8.32 19.02 20.83
N ASP A 50 9.21 18.62 21.74
CA ASP A 50 10.60 18.23 21.44
C ASP A 50 10.80 16.71 21.28
N GLN A 51 9.73 15.95 21.02
CA GLN A 51 9.78 14.48 20.95
C GLN A 51 9.73 13.97 19.52
N THR A 52 10.61 13.02 19.20
CA THR A 52 10.64 12.33 17.90
C THR A 52 9.28 11.70 17.61
N ILE A 53 8.80 11.87 16.39
CA ILE A 53 7.52 11.27 15.97
C ILE A 53 7.73 9.80 15.69
N LYS A 54 7.02 8.97 16.44
CA LYS A 54 7.03 7.54 16.23
C LYS A 54 6.00 7.16 15.16
N ILE A 55 6.48 6.51 14.10
CA ILE A 55 5.69 6.08 12.95
C ILE A 55 5.69 4.56 12.90
N ALA A 56 4.51 3.96 12.79
CA ALA A 56 4.36 2.56 12.44
C ALA A 56 4.10 2.42 10.93
N GLU A 57 4.88 1.57 10.25
CA GLU A 57 4.70 1.22 8.84
C GLU A 57 4.31 -0.26 8.73
N ILE A 58 3.05 -0.52 8.38
CA ILE A 58 2.50 -1.88 8.26
C ILE A 58 2.61 -2.34 6.81
N ALA A 59 3.32 -3.46 6.59
CA ALA A 59 3.70 -3.96 5.26
C ALA A 59 4.47 -2.89 4.46
N CYS A 60 5.63 -2.52 4.98
CA CYS A 60 6.41 -1.36 4.54
C CYS A 60 6.96 -1.47 3.11
N GLY A 61 6.89 -2.65 2.48
CA GLY A 61 7.42 -2.85 1.13
C GLY A 61 8.91 -2.47 1.05
N PRO A 62 9.42 -2.02 -0.11
CA PRO A 62 10.83 -1.65 -0.26
C PRO A 62 11.22 -0.32 0.42
N GLY A 63 10.32 0.36 1.14
CA GLY A 63 10.60 1.61 1.89
C GLY A 63 10.67 2.90 1.06
N ASN A 64 10.88 2.83 -0.26
CA ASN A 64 10.97 4.01 -1.13
C ASN A 64 9.71 4.90 -1.10
N ARG A 65 8.53 4.27 -1.00
CA ARG A 65 7.25 5.00 -0.93
C ARG A 65 7.13 5.81 0.35
N THR A 66 7.44 5.20 1.50
CA THR A 66 7.49 5.88 2.80
C THR A 66 8.41 7.10 2.74
N ILE A 67 9.64 6.94 2.23
CA ILE A 67 10.57 8.07 2.05
C ILE A 67 9.96 9.16 1.16
N GLY A 68 9.30 8.75 0.07
CA GLY A 68 8.55 9.64 -0.81
C GLY A 68 7.54 10.48 -0.02
N TYR A 69 6.68 9.85 0.78
CA TYR A 69 5.63 10.52 1.54
C TYR A 69 6.13 11.58 2.52
N PHE A 70 7.31 11.40 3.11
CA PHE A 70 7.89 12.32 4.09
C PHE A 70 8.91 13.30 3.49
N LYS A 71 9.23 13.18 2.20
CA LYS A 71 10.24 14.04 1.56
C LYS A 71 9.86 15.52 1.66
N GLY A 72 10.75 16.32 2.24
CA GLY A 72 10.55 17.76 2.40
C GLY A 72 9.56 18.15 3.50
N ILE A 73 9.11 17.19 4.31
CA ILE A 73 8.35 17.43 5.54
C ILE A 73 9.36 17.39 6.68
N ASP A 74 9.41 18.48 7.45
CA ASP A 74 10.37 18.64 8.54
C ASP A 74 9.63 18.69 9.87
N PHE A 75 9.47 17.53 10.49
CA PHE A 75 9.07 17.52 11.88
C PHE A 75 10.29 17.48 12.78
N GLN A 76 10.39 18.46 13.65
CA GLN A 76 11.38 18.48 14.71
C GLN A 76 10.90 17.63 15.89
N PRO A 77 11.78 16.83 16.53
CA PRO A 77 13.21 16.66 16.27
C PRO A 77 13.54 15.58 15.21
N GLY A 78 12.54 14.92 14.62
CA GLY A 78 12.70 13.93 13.54
C GLY A 78 11.75 12.74 13.68
N TYR A 79 12.09 11.64 13.00
CA TYR A 79 11.29 10.40 12.95
C TYR A 79 11.94 9.20 13.64
N ASP A 80 11.11 8.38 14.28
CA ASP A 80 11.41 7.01 14.72
C ASP A 80 10.46 6.06 13.97
N ILE A 81 10.97 5.33 12.97
CA ILE A 81 10.14 4.45 12.14
C ILE A 81 10.22 3.00 12.62
N ARG A 82 9.08 2.42 12.98
CA ARG A 82 8.93 1.00 13.28
C ARG A 82 8.15 0.35 12.16
N ALA A 83 8.78 -0.57 11.46
CA ALA A 83 8.24 -1.14 10.25
C ALA A 83 8.16 -2.65 10.32
N THR A 84 7.17 -3.22 9.63
CA THR A 84 7.04 -4.66 9.48
C THR A 84 6.62 -5.05 8.07
N ASP A 85 7.09 -6.20 7.61
CA ASP A 85 6.69 -6.79 6.33
C ASP A 85 6.87 -8.32 6.38
N ILE A 86 6.12 -9.07 5.57
CA ILE A 86 6.28 -10.52 5.47
C ILE A 86 7.46 -10.92 4.57
N ASN A 87 7.85 -10.05 3.63
CA ASN A 87 8.79 -10.37 2.56
C ASN A 87 10.23 -10.18 3.00
N ALA A 88 10.99 -11.29 3.02
CA ALA A 88 12.40 -11.30 3.39
C ALA A 88 13.28 -10.44 2.45
N THR A 89 12.87 -10.22 1.19
CA THR A 89 13.57 -9.30 0.27
C THR A 89 13.55 -7.87 0.79
N PHE A 90 12.45 -7.46 1.44
CA PHE A 90 12.27 -6.11 1.96
C PHE A 90 12.93 -5.95 3.33
N THR A 91 12.73 -6.92 4.23
CA THR A 91 13.26 -6.84 5.59
C THR A 91 14.74 -7.20 5.70
N GLY A 92 15.24 -8.09 4.84
CA GLY A 92 16.54 -8.73 5.02
C GLY A 92 16.53 -9.67 6.22
N GLU A 93 17.61 -9.65 7.01
CA GLU A 93 17.65 -10.33 8.32
C GLU A 93 16.52 -9.84 9.24
N ASN A 94 15.86 -10.78 9.91
CA ASN A 94 14.74 -10.44 10.80
C ASN A 94 15.24 -9.66 12.02
N GLY A 95 14.58 -8.55 12.36
CA GLY A 95 14.87 -7.79 13.58
C GLY A 95 16.00 -6.78 13.44
N PHE A 96 16.09 -6.11 12.28
CA PHE A 96 17.07 -5.05 12.08
C PHE A 96 16.71 -3.82 12.93
N ASN A 97 17.71 -3.24 13.60
CA ASN A 97 17.56 -2.04 14.40
C ASN A 97 18.71 -1.07 14.09
N PHE A 98 18.37 0.17 13.76
CA PHE A 98 19.32 1.26 13.62
C PHE A 98 19.01 2.34 14.64
N SER A 99 20.06 2.78 15.35
CA SER A 99 19.98 3.88 16.27
C SER A 99 21.27 4.71 16.23
N SER A 100 21.12 6.02 16.13
CA SER A 100 22.24 6.96 16.04
C SER A 100 22.80 7.41 17.39
N CYS A 101 22.45 6.73 18.50
CA CYS A 101 22.73 7.13 19.89
C CYS A 101 24.19 7.52 20.21
N LYS A 102 25.16 7.26 19.33
CA LYS A 102 26.55 7.70 19.45
C LYS A 102 27.10 8.15 18.09
N GLY A 103 27.23 9.46 17.89
CA GLY A 103 27.90 10.05 16.70
C GLY A 103 26.96 10.65 15.66
N ASN A 104 27.53 11.06 14.52
CA ASN A 104 26.76 11.65 13.41
C ASN A 104 25.93 10.58 12.69
N GLU A 105 24.61 10.81 12.60
CA GLU A 105 23.63 9.93 11.94
C GLU A 105 24.07 9.45 10.55
N GLY A 106 24.54 10.38 9.70
CA GLY A 106 24.97 10.09 8.34
C GLY A 106 26.22 9.22 8.28
N THR A 107 27.20 9.47 9.15
CA THR A 107 28.42 8.66 9.22
C THR A 107 28.13 7.24 9.67
N ASN A 108 27.26 7.08 10.67
CA ASN A 108 26.85 5.77 11.16
C ASN A 108 26.07 4.98 10.09
N ALA A 109 25.11 5.62 9.42
CA ALA A 109 24.33 4.99 8.36
C ALA A 109 25.22 4.56 7.17
N ALA A 110 26.15 5.41 6.73
CA ALA A 110 27.10 5.09 5.66
C ALA A 110 28.00 3.90 6.04
N SER A 111 28.46 3.82 7.30
CA SER A 111 29.26 2.68 7.75
C SER A 111 28.47 1.36 7.74
N VAL A 112 27.17 1.39 8.06
CA VAL A 112 26.33 0.17 8.04
C VAL A 112 26.10 -0.28 6.61
N LEU A 113 25.77 0.65 5.70
CA LEU A 113 25.61 0.38 4.27
C LEU A 113 26.86 -0.28 3.68
N GLY A 114 28.04 0.24 3.96
CA GLY A 114 29.29 -0.28 3.39
C GLY A 114 29.74 -1.64 3.93
N LYS A 115 29.35 -2.03 5.15
CA LYS A 115 29.79 -3.30 5.77
C LYS A 115 28.87 -4.49 5.47
N ASN A 116 27.57 -4.24 5.38
CA ASN A 116 26.55 -5.31 5.37
C ASN A 116 25.67 -5.32 4.11
N GLU A 117 26.04 -4.60 3.05
CA GLU A 117 25.18 -4.35 1.87
C GLU A 117 24.48 -5.59 1.30
N LYS A 118 25.12 -6.77 1.35
CA LYS A 118 24.54 -8.03 0.82
C LYS A 118 23.41 -8.61 1.68
N ASN A 119 23.37 -8.34 2.98
CA ASN A 119 22.40 -8.93 3.92
C ASN A 119 21.27 -7.96 4.30
N LEU A 120 21.38 -6.69 3.93
CA LEU A 120 20.35 -5.69 4.20
C LEU A 120 19.19 -5.85 3.21
N GLY A 121 17.97 -5.89 3.73
CA GLY A 121 16.77 -5.84 2.90
C GLY A 121 16.59 -4.47 2.22
N LEU A 122 15.72 -4.42 1.21
CA LEU A 122 15.50 -3.21 0.42
C LEU A 122 15.05 -2.01 1.29
N THR A 123 14.15 -2.23 2.26
CA THR A 123 13.66 -1.17 3.16
C THR A 123 14.78 -0.62 4.03
N VAL A 124 15.63 -1.50 4.56
CA VAL A 124 16.76 -1.12 5.41
C VAL A 124 17.73 -0.24 4.61
N LYS A 125 18.06 -0.65 3.37
CA LYS A 125 18.90 0.13 2.47
C LYS A 125 18.30 1.50 2.19
N ALA A 126 17.01 1.54 1.86
CA ALA A 126 16.30 2.78 1.56
C ALA A 126 16.34 3.76 2.75
N TYR A 127 16.06 3.29 3.97
CA TYR A 127 16.10 4.13 5.18
C TYR A 127 17.51 4.61 5.54
N LEU A 128 18.53 3.74 5.46
CA LEU A 128 19.91 4.18 5.65
C LEU A 128 20.32 5.21 4.60
N GLN A 129 19.92 5.03 3.35
CA GLN A 129 20.19 5.98 2.27
C GLN A 129 19.44 7.31 2.49
N ALA A 130 18.23 7.26 3.03
CA ALA A 130 17.49 8.48 3.38
C ALA A 130 18.22 9.29 4.46
N ILE A 131 18.82 8.60 5.45
CA ILE A 131 19.65 9.23 6.48
C ILE A 131 20.92 9.84 5.87
N THR A 132 21.66 9.10 5.05
CA THR A 132 22.93 9.59 4.48
C THR A 132 22.72 10.76 3.52
N THR A 133 21.60 10.76 2.78
CA THR A 133 21.25 11.83 1.83
C THR A 133 20.42 12.96 2.45
N GLN A 134 20.06 12.84 3.74
CA GLN A 134 19.22 13.80 4.47
C GLN A 134 17.87 14.06 3.76
N SER A 135 17.32 13.06 3.08
CA SER A 135 16.05 13.20 2.36
C SER A 135 14.83 13.23 3.30
N MET A 136 15.03 12.77 4.54
CA MET A 136 14.06 12.73 5.63
C MET A 136 14.84 12.82 6.98
N PRO A 137 14.38 13.59 7.98
CA PRO A 137 14.99 13.65 9.32
C PRO A 137 14.77 12.36 10.14
N LEU A 138 15.20 11.20 9.61
CA LEU A 138 15.07 9.89 10.25
C LEU A 138 16.17 9.69 11.32
N LYS A 139 15.76 9.53 12.58
CA LYS A 139 16.66 9.41 13.73
C LYS A 139 16.98 7.97 14.05
N THR A 140 15.93 7.16 14.14
CA THR A 140 16.01 5.73 14.45
C THR A 140 15.01 4.98 13.59
N PHE A 141 15.31 3.70 13.33
CA PHE A 141 14.30 2.82 12.77
C PHE A 141 14.55 1.37 13.15
N SER A 142 13.48 0.58 13.14
CA SER A 142 13.56 -0.87 13.25
C SER A 142 12.62 -1.55 12.27
N ILE A 143 13.05 -2.70 11.75
CA ILE A 143 12.27 -3.51 10.81
C ILE A 143 12.21 -4.95 11.33
N LYS A 144 11.01 -5.49 11.49
CA LYS A 144 10.79 -6.91 11.80
C LYS A 144 9.99 -7.61 10.72
N ARG A 145 10.37 -8.85 10.43
CA ARG A 145 9.63 -9.70 9.53
C ARG A 145 8.47 -10.36 10.27
N GLY A 146 7.26 -10.22 9.75
CA GLY A 146 6.05 -10.82 10.31
C GLY A 146 4.79 -10.35 9.61
N ASN A 147 3.70 -11.10 9.80
CA ASN A 147 2.39 -10.74 9.26
C ASN A 147 1.56 -10.04 10.33
N ALA A 148 1.39 -8.73 10.22
CA ALA A 148 0.62 -7.93 11.17
C ALA A 148 -0.88 -8.30 11.26
N PHE A 149 -1.39 -9.10 10.32
CA PHE A 149 -2.77 -9.58 10.34
C PHE A 149 -2.92 -10.95 11.01
N LEU A 150 -1.83 -11.70 11.19
CA LEU A 150 -1.81 -12.99 11.90
C LEU A 150 -1.20 -12.89 13.29
N GLU A 151 -0.17 -12.07 13.42
CA GLU A 151 0.58 -11.87 14.66
C GLU A 151 0.09 -10.61 15.39
N ASN A 152 0.58 -10.40 16.62
CA ASN A 152 0.31 -9.17 17.34
C ASN A 152 1.11 -8.01 16.71
N PRO A 153 0.47 -6.97 16.15
CA PRO A 153 1.17 -5.85 15.50
C PRO A 153 2.17 -5.14 16.41
N LEU A 154 1.84 -4.92 17.70
CA LEU A 154 2.74 -4.25 18.63
C LEU A 154 4.03 -5.06 18.82
N HIS A 155 3.97 -6.40 18.88
CA HIS A 155 5.16 -7.25 18.97
C HIS A 155 6.09 -7.12 17.75
N LEU A 156 5.51 -6.88 16.58
CA LEU A 156 6.25 -6.64 15.34
C LEU A 156 6.85 -5.22 15.28
N LEU A 157 6.24 -4.25 15.94
CA LEU A 157 6.68 -2.85 15.92
C LEU A 157 7.74 -2.54 17.00
N VAL A 158 7.74 -3.21 18.14
CA VAL A 158 8.72 -2.93 19.20
C VAL A 158 10.15 -3.35 18.81
N SER A 159 11.18 -2.57 19.14
CA SER A 159 12.57 -2.99 18.90
C SER A 159 12.97 -4.23 19.71
N ARG A 160 12.53 -4.31 20.96
CA ARG A 160 12.84 -5.41 21.89
C ARG A 160 11.57 -5.84 22.62
N SER A 161 11.46 -7.13 22.90
CA SER A 161 10.27 -7.70 23.55
C SER A 161 10.03 -7.13 24.95
N ASP A 162 11.10 -6.78 25.66
CA ASP A 162 11.00 -6.20 27.01
C ASP A 162 10.42 -4.78 27.01
N ASP A 163 10.41 -4.10 25.85
CA ASP A 163 9.93 -2.72 25.69
C ASP A 163 8.41 -2.63 25.40
N ILE A 164 7.70 -3.77 25.29
CA ILE A 164 6.29 -3.82 24.85
C ILE A 164 5.38 -2.89 25.65
N GLN A 165 5.51 -2.86 26.97
CA GLN A 165 4.64 -2.04 27.80
C GLN A 165 4.95 -0.54 27.66
N SER A 166 6.22 -0.17 27.47
CA SER A 166 6.62 1.23 27.26
C SER A 166 6.29 1.74 25.86
N GLU A 167 6.15 0.85 24.88
CA GLU A 167 5.86 1.17 23.48
C GLU A 167 4.36 1.22 23.17
N ARG A 168 3.53 0.68 24.07
CA ARG A 168 2.07 0.65 23.94
C ARG A 168 1.50 2.07 23.82
N SER A 169 0.65 2.30 22.83
CA SER A 169 -0.02 3.57 22.57
C SER A 169 0.93 4.76 22.42
N THR A 170 2.09 4.55 21.78
CA THR A 170 3.09 5.61 21.56
C THR A 170 3.21 6.06 20.10
N PHE A 171 2.51 5.40 19.17
CA PHE A 171 2.62 5.74 17.75
C PHE A 171 1.72 6.92 17.40
N SER A 172 2.35 8.04 17.04
CA SER A 172 1.66 9.26 16.61
C SER A 172 1.08 9.11 15.21
N LEU A 173 1.71 8.28 14.37
CA LEU A 173 1.27 8.00 13.01
C LEU A 173 1.36 6.50 12.71
N VAL A 174 0.34 5.94 12.09
CA VAL A 174 0.33 4.55 11.64
C VAL A 174 -0.07 4.49 10.16
N ASN A 175 0.81 4.00 9.30
CA ASN A 175 0.60 3.92 7.86
C ASN A 175 0.28 2.47 7.45
N ILE A 176 -0.89 2.27 6.85
CA ILE A 176 -1.43 0.97 6.38
C ILE A 176 -1.82 1.11 4.91
N PHE A 177 -0.83 1.00 4.02
CA PHE A 177 -0.99 1.40 2.62
C PHE A 177 -0.95 0.17 1.69
N HIS A 178 -2.02 -0.03 0.93
CA HIS A 178 -2.19 -1.10 -0.08
C HIS A 178 -1.86 -2.52 0.41
N CYS A 179 -1.99 -2.78 1.71
CA CYS A 179 -1.65 -4.07 2.31
C CYS A 179 -2.85 -4.82 2.90
N LEU A 180 -3.99 -4.14 3.07
CA LEU A 180 -5.20 -4.78 3.62
C LEU A 180 -5.78 -5.88 2.72
N TYR A 181 -5.45 -5.89 1.43
CA TYR A 181 -5.86 -6.97 0.54
C TYR A 181 -5.28 -8.33 0.95
N TYR A 182 -4.14 -8.33 1.66
CA TYR A 182 -3.55 -9.56 2.18
C TYR A 182 -4.42 -10.19 3.27
N VAL A 183 -5.22 -9.41 3.99
CA VAL A 183 -6.20 -9.93 4.94
C VAL A 183 -7.20 -10.87 4.25
N PHE A 184 -7.59 -10.57 3.01
CA PHE A 184 -8.54 -11.42 2.26
C PHE A 184 -7.93 -12.73 1.78
N ASN A 185 -6.60 -12.87 1.82
CA ASN A 185 -5.92 -14.14 1.56
C ASN A 185 -5.84 -15.03 2.81
N GLU A 186 -6.19 -14.49 3.99
CA GLU A 186 -6.14 -15.26 5.24
C GLU A 186 -7.29 -16.26 5.33
N LYS A 187 -7.09 -17.32 6.11
CA LYS A 187 -8.11 -18.35 6.33
C LYS A 187 -9.39 -17.77 6.96
N GLU A 188 -9.22 -16.80 7.87
CA GLU A 188 -10.30 -16.12 8.60
C GLU A 188 -10.11 -14.59 8.47
N PRO A 189 -10.44 -13.99 7.30
CA PRO A 189 -10.16 -12.58 7.00
C PRO A 189 -10.80 -11.61 7.98
N GLU A 190 -12.06 -11.84 8.36
CA GLU A 190 -12.77 -10.96 9.28
C GLU A 190 -12.08 -10.95 10.65
N GLU A 191 -11.73 -12.12 11.20
CA GLU A 191 -11.03 -12.20 12.48
C GLU A 191 -9.64 -11.57 12.42
N ALA A 192 -8.90 -11.79 11.34
CA ALA A 192 -7.59 -11.17 11.12
C ALA A 192 -7.68 -9.63 11.09
N PHE A 193 -8.66 -9.08 10.37
CA PHE A 193 -8.92 -7.64 10.37
C PHE A 193 -9.29 -7.13 11.77
N GLN A 194 -10.21 -7.82 12.46
CA GLN A 194 -10.65 -7.41 13.80
C GLN A 194 -9.50 -7.40 14.80
N ARG A 195 -8.63 -8.42 14.80
CA ARG A 195 -7.45 -8.45 15.68
C ARG A 195 -6.52 -7.28 15.40
N PHE A 196 -6.20 -7.05 14.12
CA PHE A 196 -5.37 -5.92 13.71
C PHE A 196 -5.97 -4.59 14.17
N PHE A 197 -7.26 -4.37 13.89
CA PHE A 197 -7.96 -3.14 14.19
C PHE A 197 -8.11 -2.91 15.71
N HIS A 198 -8.32 -3.98 16.48
CA HIS A 198 -8.31 -3.94 17.94
C HIS A 198 -6.93 -3.51 18.48
N SER A 199 -5.86 -4.11 17.96
CA SER A 199 -4.50 -3.73 18.37
C SER A 199 -4.14 -2.31 17.94
N LEU A 200 -4.55 -1.89 16.74
CA LEU A 200 -4.40 -0.50 16.30
C LEU A 200 -4.99 0.48 17.32
N LYS A 201 -6.22 0.22 17.76
CA LYS A 201 -6.95 1.07 18.71
C LYS A 201 -6.35 1.05 20.13
N HIS A 202 -5.97 -0.12 20.64
CA HIS A 202 -5.66 -0.31 22.06
C HIS A 202 -4.17 -0.40 22.39
N ASP A 203 -3.36 -0.82 21.42
CA ASP A 203 -1.95 -1.14 21.66
C ASP A 203 -0.99 -0.23 20.87
N ILE A 204 -1.40 0.29 19.72
CA ILE A 204 -0.51 1.01 18.81
C ILE A 204 -0.71 2.52 18.90
N LEU A 205 -1.92 3.00 18.61
CA LEU A 205 -2.18 4.42 18.41
C LEU A 205 -2.06 5.21 19.71
N ALA A 206 -1.34 6.34 19.67
CA ALA A 206 -1.31 7.30 20.76
C ALA A 206 -2.66 8.00 20.97
N ASP A 207 -2.84 8.67 22.11
CA ASP A 207 -4.09 9.37 22.44
C ASP A 207 -4.47 10.45 21.41
N ASN A 208 -3.48 11.11 20.84
CA ASN A 208 -3.62 12.05 19.74
C ASN A 208 -3.15 11.45 18.40
N GLY A 209 -2.96 10.14 18.30
CA GLY A 209 -2.41 9.50 17.11
C GLY A 209 -3.39 9.49 15.92
N VAL A 210 -2.82 9.42 14.73
CA VAL A 210 -3.54 9.32 13.45
C VAL A 210 -3.13 8.02 12.74
N ALA A 211 -4.11 7.24 12.28
CA ALA A 211 -3.88 6.10 11.41
C ALA A 211 -4.35 6.42 9.99
N LEU A 212 -3.53 6.08 9.01
CA LEU A 212 -3.74 6.34 7.60
C LEU A 212 -3.89 5.02 6.85
N PHE A 213 -5.06 4.82 6.27
CA PHE A 213 -5.36 3.70 5.40
C PHE A 213 -5.41 4.21 3.96
N CYS A 214 -4.45 3.82 3.13
CA CYS A 214 -4.46 4.14 1.71
C CYS A 214 -4.77 2.87 0.93
N HIS A 215 -5.88 2.85 0.21
CA HIS A 215 -6.32 1.67 -0.50
C HIS A 215 -7.22 2.05 -1.67
N SER A 216 -7.50 1.07 -2.51
CA SER A 216 -8.43 1.14 -3.62
C SER A 216 -9.81 0.67 -3.14
N THR A 217 -10.84 1.15 -3.81
CA THR A 217 -12.25 0.94 -3.47
C THR A 217 -12.91 0.15 -4.58
N LEU A 218 -13.87 -0.69 -4.21
CA LEU A 218 -14.60 -1.53 -5.15
C LEU A 218 -15.62 -0.67 -5.90
N LYS A 219 -15.29 -0.24 -7.12
CA LYS A 219 -16.17 0.56 -7.99
C LYS A 219 -16.33 -0.09 -9.37
N PRO A 220 -17.44 0.19 -10.09
CA PRO A 220 -17.65 -0.34 -11.43
C PRO A 220 -16.47 -0.10 -12.38
N ASN A 221 -16.14 -1.09 -13.20
CA ASN A 221 -15.09 -1.02 -14.23
C ASN A 221 -13.68 -0.67 -13.70
N SER A 222 -13.47 -0.75 -12.38
CA SER A 222 -12.18 -0.47 -11.76
C SER A 222 -11.27 -1.69 -11.76
N HIS A 223 -9.97 -1.47 -11.56
CA HIS A 223 -9.00 -2.56 -11.34
C HIS A 223 -9.45 -3.52 -10.24
N ILE A 224 -9.94 -2.99 -9.10
CA ILE A 224 -10.40 -3.82 -7.98
C ILE A 224 -11.63 -4.64 -8.35
N ALA A 225 -12.60 -4.10 -9.08
CA ALA A 225 -13.74 -4.90 -9.54
C ALA A 225 -13.30 -6.03 -10.49
N LEU A 226 -12.34 -5.75 -11.37
CA LEU A 226 -11.75 -6.78 -12.22
C LEU A 226 -11.05 -7.87 -11.39
N GLU A 227 -10.22 -7.49 -10.43
CA GLU A 227 -9.51 -8.45 -9.57
C GLU A 227 -10.48 -9.30 -8.73
N TYR A 228 -11.52 -8.69 -8.18
CA TYR A 228 -12.56 -9.41 -7.43
C TYR A 228 -13.37 -10.39 -8.29
N LYS A 229 -13.56 -10.09 -9.58
CA LYS A 229 -14.20 -11.02 -10.52
C LYS A 229 -13.25 -12.13 -10.97
N TYR A 230 -12.08 -11.76 -11.50
CA TYR A 230 -11.20 -12.68 -12.24
C TYR A 230 -10.22 -13.45 -11.35
N ALA A 231 -9.69 -12.84 -10.29
CA ALA A 231 -8.76 -13.51 -9.38
C ALA A 231 -9.49 -14.15 -8.19
N PHE A 232 -10.30 -13.36 -7.48
CA PHE A 232 -10.91 -13.79 -6.22
C PHE A 232 -12.29 -14.42 -6.38
N GLN A 233 -12.95 -14.25 -7.54
CA GLN A 233 -14.30 -14.75 -7.83
C GLN A 233 -15.30 -14.43 -6.70
N SER A 234 -15.12 -13.27 -6.07
CA SER A 234 -15.89 -12.81 -4.91
C SER A 234 -17.08 -11.96 -5.31
N ILE A 235 -17.10 -11.46 -6.55
CA ILE A 235 -18.23 -10.74 -7.15
C ILE A 235 -18.58 -11.37 -8.51
N HIS A 236 -19.83 -11.21 -8.94
CA HIS A 236 -20.34 -11.83 -10.17
C HIS A 236 -20.02 -11.01 -11.43
N ASP A 237 -20.06 -9.68 -11.32
CA ASP A 237 -19.81 -8.76 -12.42
C ASP A 237 -18.83 -7.64 -12.02
N ILE A 238 -18.22 -7.00 -13.00
CA ILE A 238 -17.34 -5.83 -12.79
C ILE A 238 -18.14 -4.58 -12.37
N HIS A 239 -19.47 -4.66 -12.36
CA HIS A 239 -20.39 -3.72 -11.73
C HIS A 239 -20.87 -4.32 -10.40
N PRO A 240 -20.13 -4.13 -9.30
CA PRO A 240 -20.48 -4.71 -8.01
C PRO A 240 -21.85 -4.20 -7.55
N THR A 241 -22.67 -5.12 -7.04
CA THR A 241 -23.92 -4.77 -6.35
C THR A 241 -23.63 -4.00 -5.06
N THR A 242 -24.63 -3.31 -4.52
CA THR A 242 -24.50 -2.64 -3.21
C THR A 242 -24.07 -3.63 -2.11
N GLN A 243 -24.64 -4.84 -2.10
CA GLN A 243 -24.29 -5.87 -1.12
C GLN A 243 -22.83 -6.33 -1.26
N GLU A 244 -22.34 -6.51 -2.49
CA GLU A 244 -20.93 -6.86 -2.74
C GLU A 244 -20.00 -5.70 -2.33
N TYR A 245 -20.36 -4.44 -2.65
CA TYR A 245 -19.61 -3.27 -2.19
C TYR A 245 -19.51 -3.21 -0.67
N GLU A 246 -20.62 -3.33 0.05
CA GLU A 246 -20.64 -3.29 1.53
C GLU A 246 -19.87 -4.45 2.16
N LYS A 247 -19.86 -5.61 1.51
CA LYS A 247 -19.16 -6.80 2.02
C LYS A 247 -17.66 -6.74 1.77
N TYR A 248 -17.23 -6.20 0.64
CA TYR A 248 -15.88 -6.41 0.12
C TYR A 248 -15.05 -5.14 -0.03
N SER A 249 -15.66 -3.97 -0.17
CA SER A 249 -14.91 -2.73 -0.35
C SER A 249 -14.23 -2.33 0.96
N LEU A 250 -12.92 -2.09 0.88
CA LEU A 250 -12.11 -1.77 2.06
C LEU A 250 -12.56 -0.48 2.76
N ASP A 251 -12.98 0.55 2.03
CA ASP A 251 -13.47 1.80 2.63
C ASP A 251 -14.68 1.54 3.52
N HIS A 252 -15.63 0.75 3.03
CA HIS A 252 -16.82 0.39 3.78
C HIS A 252 -16.50 -0.48 4.99
N ILE A 253 -15.59 -1.46 4.84
CA ILE A 253 -15.16 -2.32 5.96
C ILE A 253 -14.49 -1.48 7.04
N ILE A 254 -13.61 -0.55 6.70
CA ILE A 254 -12.94 0.35 7.64
C ILE A 254 -13.96 1.27 8.32
N GLU A 255 -14.86 1.90 7.57
CA GLU A 255 -15.92 2.78 8.09
C GLU A 255 -16.82 2.04 9.10
N LYS A 256 -17.30 0.85 8.74
CA LYS A 256 -18.12 0.00 9.62
C LYS A 256 -17.39 -0.35 10.91
N ASN A 257 -16.09 -0.63 10.83
CA ASN A 257 -15.28 -0.92 12.01
C ASN A 257 -15.03 0.29 12.88
N CYS A 258 -14.81 1.46 12.28
CA CYS A 258 -14.70 2.73 13.01
C CYS A 258 -16.00 3.05 13.75
N GLN A 259 -17.15 2.92 13.09
CA GLN A 259 -18.48 3.14 13.68
C GLN A 259 -18.72 2.20 14.87
N LYS A 260 -18.49 0.89 14.71
CA LYS A 260 -18.62 -0.10 15.79
C LYS A 260 -17.74 0.22 17.00
N ASN A 261 -16.58 0.83 16.77
CA ASN A 261 -15.57 1.12 17.80
C ASN A 261 -15.58 2.57 18.29
N ASN A 262 -16.53 3.39 17.81
CA ASN A 262 -16.63 4.82 18.09
C ASN A 262 -15.33 5.60 17.80
N LEU A 263 -14.68 5.29 16.67
CA LEU A 263 -13.48 5.98 16.19
C LEU A 263 -13.86 7.04 15.13
N PRO A 264 -13.36 8.28 15.23
CA PRO A 264 -13.51 9.25 14.15
C PRO A 264 -12.81 8.75 12.89
N CYS A 265 -13.52 8.75 11.77
CA CYS A 265 -13.01 8.33 10.47
C CYS A 265 -13.42 9.35 9.41
N TYR A 266 -12.44 9.79 8.64
CA TYR A 266 -12.61 10.74 7.55
C TYR A 266 -11.98 10.18 6.28
N LYS A 267 -12.38 10.67 5.11
CA LYS A 267 -11.91 10.15 3.82
C LYS A 267 -11.66 11.25 2.80
N VAL A 268 -10.58 11.11 2.03
CA VAL A 268 -10.39 11.79 0.73
C VAL A 268 -10.35 10.72 -0.35
N GLU A 269 -11.08 10.95 -1.43
CA GLU A 269 -11.10 10.06 -2.60
C GLU A 269 -10.29 10.66 -3.74
N PHE A 270 -9.59 9.82 -4.48
CA PHE A 270 -8.79 10.24 -5.63
C PHE A 270 -8.69 9.12 -6.66
N LEU A 271 -8.43 9.50 -7.92
CA LEU A 271 -8.36 8.57 -9.02
C LEU A 271 -6.91 8.34 -9.44
N THR A 272 -6.57 7.08 -9.69
CA THR A 272 -5.37 6.70 -10.44
C THR A 272 -5.78 5.92 -11.67
N LYS A 273 -4.86 5.73 -12.61
CA LYS A 273 -5.14 5.06 -13.87
C LYS A 273 -3.95 4.22 -14.29
N VAL A 274 -4.26 3.02 -14.77
CA VAL A 274 -3.31 2.13 -15.43
C VAL A 274 -3.58 2.14 -16.92
N HIS A 275 -2.55 2.46 -17.70
CA HIS A 275 -2.67 2.55 -19.15
C HIS A 275 -2.28 1.23 -19.82
N PHE A 276 -2.89 0.98 -20.97
CA PHE A 276 -2.53 -0.07 -21.92
C PHE A 276 -2.02 0.55 -23.22
N THR A 277 -1.17 -0.16 -23.94
CA THR A 277 -0.66 0.33 -25.22
C THR A 277 -1.61 -0.04 -26.36
N GLN A 278 -1.37 0.52 -27.54
CA GLN A 278 -2.11 0.14 -28.75
C GLN A 278 -1.90 -1.35 -29.12
N ALA A 279 -0.80 -1.96 -28.68
CA ALA A 279 -0.48 -3.36 -28.94
C ALA A 279 -1.53 -4.33 -28.36
N LEU A 280 -2.19 -3.97 -27.25
CA LEU A 280 -3.34 -4.70 -26.70
C LEU A 280 -4.44 -4.95 -27.75
N PHE A 281 -4.62 -4.01 -28.69
CA PHE A 281 -5.65 -4.08 -29.73
C PHE A 281 -5.10 -4.67 -31.03
N ASP A 282 -3.92 -4.22 -31.45
CA ASP A 282 -3.33 -4.56 -32.74
C ASP A 282 -2.91 -6.04 -32.81
N GLN A 283 -2.53 -6.65 -31.68
CA GLN A 283 -2.09 -8.06 -31.58
C GLN A 283 -3.09 -8.94 -30.82
N GLN A 284 -4.37 -8.55 -30.76
CA GLN A 284 -5.38 -9.26 -29.97
C GLN A 284 -5.58 -10.73 -30.40
N ASP A 285 -5.37 -11.08 -31.68
CA ASP A 285 -5.48 -12.46 -32.16
C ASP A 285 -4.34 -13.33 -31.60
N ILE A 286 -3.15 -12.76 -31.47
CA ILE A 286 -1.97 -13.41 -30.86
C ILE A 286 -2.17 -13.52 -29.35
N ILE A 287 -2.65 -12.46 -28.68
CA ILE A 287 -2.90 -12.47 -27.23
C ILE A 287 -3.92 -13.56 -26.84
N ARG A 288 -4.89 -13.87 -27.71
CA ARG A 288 -5.89 -14.92 -27.45
C ARG A 288 -5.36 -16.34 -27.64
N ASP A 289 -4.23 -16.52 -28.31
CA ASP A 289 -3.59 -17.82 -28.54
C ASP A 289 -2.22 -17.87 -27.87
N ILE A 290 -2.18 -18.44 -26.67
CA ILE A 290 -0.98 -18.51 -25.84
C ILE A 290 0.20 -19.23 -26.51
N TYR A 291 -0.05 -20.06 -27.52
CA TYR A 291 0.99 -20.77 -28.24
C TYR A 291 1.74 -19.89 -29.25
N ARG A 292 1.23 -18.70 -29.52
CA ARG A 292 1.81 -17.69 -30.41
C ARG A 292 2.50 -16.54 -29.67
N TYR A 293 2.67 -16.65 -28.35
CA TYR A 293 3.26 -15.58 -27.53
C TYR A 293 4.71 -15.25 -27.88
N ASP A 294 5.40 -16.09 -28.65
CA ASP A 294 6.71 -15.81 -29.24
C ASP A 294 6.65 -14.82 -30.42
N GLU A 295 5.47 -14.56 -30.97
CA GLU A 295 5.22 -13.57 -32.02
C GLU A 295 4.98 -12.15 -31.47
N LEU A 296 4.82 -12.00 -30.15
CA LEU A 296 4.45 -10.74 -29.52
C LEU A 296 5.62 -9.75 -29.43
N ASP A 297 5.33 -8.48 -29.67
CA ASP A 297 6.27 -7.40 -29.36
C ASP A 297 6.39 -7.11 -27.85
N GLU A 298 7.40 -6.31 -27.46
CA GLU A 298 7.66 -5.99 -26.05
C GLU A 298 6.48 -5.24 -25.38
N ASN A 299 5.72 -4.44 -26.14
CA ASN A 299 4.59 -3.69 -25.60
C ASN A 299 3.41 -4.61 -25.29
N ALA A 300 3.10 -5.56 -26.19
CA ALA A 300 2.06 -6.55 -25.99
C ALA A 300 2.43 -7.52 -24.85
N ILE A 301 3.71 -7.88 -24.72
CA ILE A 301 4.18 -8.67 -23.58
C ILE A 301 3.91 -7.92 -22.26
N ASP A 302 4.24 -6.63 -22.18
CA ASP A 302 3.99 -5.82 -20.99
C ASP A 302 2.48 -5.64 -20.72
N ASP A 303 1.66 -5.46 -21.77
CA ASP A 303 0.20 -5.42 -21.67
C ASP A 303 -0.39 -6.76 -21.15
N ILE A 304 0.13 -7.91 -21.59
CA ILE A 304 -0.26 -9.22 -21.06
C ILE A 304 0.10 -9.32 -19.58
N HIS A 305 1.31 -8.93 -19.17
CA HIS A 305 1.68 -8.95 -17.75
C HIS A 305 0.72 -8.11 -16.89
N ARG A 306 0.22 -6.99 -17.41
CA ARG A 306 -0.83 -6.20 -16.74
C ARG A 306 -2.17 -6.93 -16.67
N LEU A 307 -2.57 -7.67 -17.71
CA LEU A 307 -3.75 -8.55 -17.67
C LEU A 307 -3.59 -9.68 -16.65
N LEU A 308 -2.42 -10.32 -16.61
CA LEU A 308 -2.14 -11.41 -15.67
C LEU A 308 -2.13 -10.94 -14.21
N PHE A 309 -1.73 -9.68 -13.96
CA PHE A 309 -1.82 -9.09 -12.63
C PHE A 309 -3.27 -9.02 -12.12
N ILE A 310 -4.22 -8.68 -12.99
CA ILE A 310 -5.66 -8.62 -12.66
C ILE A 310 -6.19 -10.00 -12.26
N ALA A 311 -5.84 -11.04 -13.02
CA ALA A 311 -6.42 -12.37 -12.82
C ALA A 311 -5.61 -13.27 -11.86
N ARG A 312 -4.34 -12.93 -11.59
CA ARG A 312 -3.41 -13.68 -10.74
C ARG A 312 -3.29 -15.16 -11.10
N ARG A 313 -3.36 -15.48 -12.39
CA ARG A 313 -3.35 -16.84 -12.95
C ARG A 313 -2.34 -16.92 -14.09
N SER A 314 -1.86 -18.12 -14.40
CA SER A 314 -0.96 -18.31 -15.55
C SER A 314 -1.72 -18.14 -16.87
N PRO A 315 -1.04 -17.77 -17.98
CA PRO A 315 -1.67 -17.74 -19.30
C PRO A 315 -2.37 -19.05 -19.66
N MET A 316 -1.76 -20.20 -19.34
CA MET A 316 -2.31 -21.52 -19.61
C MET A 316 -3.60 -21.78 -18.83
N GLU A 317 -3.66 -21.40 -17.56
CA GLU A 317 -4.88 -21.52 -16.74
C GLU A 317 -6.01 -20.69 -17.31
N LEU A 318 -5.74 -19.44 -17.69
CA LEU A 318 -6.75 -18.54 -18.28
C LEU A 318 -7.17 -19.01 -19.66
N TYR A 319 -6.25 -19.53 -20.47
CA TYR A 319 -6.54 -20.02 -21.82
C TYR A 319 -7.40 -21.28 -21.81
N LYS A 320 -7.13 -22.22 -20.89
CA LYS A 320 -7.92 -23.45 -20.74
C LYS A 320 -9.33 -23.17 -20.21
N ASP A 321 -9.49 -22.09 -19.46
CA ASP A 321 -10.77 -21.66 -18.92
C ASP A 321 -11.62 -20.99 -20.01
N LYS A 322 -12.73 -21.64 -20.38
CA LYS A 322 -13.66 -21.15 -21.40
C LYS A 322 -14.91 -20.49 -20.81
N SER A 323 -14.93 -20.26 -19.50
CA SER A 323 -16.00 -19.54 -18.81
C SER A 323 -15.83 -18.01 -18.93
N ASP A 324 -16.69 -17.26 -18.26
CA ASP A 324 -16.68 -15.79 -18.18
C ASP A 324 -15.56 -15.20 -17.31
N ILE A 325 -14.70 -16.05 -16.74
CA ILE A 325 -13.46 -15.66 -16.04
C ILE A 325 -12.18 -16.10 -16.79
N GLY A 326 -12.32 -16.61 -18.02
CA GLY A 326 -11.20 -17.02 -18.87
C GLY A 326 -10.52 -15.89 -19.65
N LEU A 327 -9.42 -16.22 -20.36
CA LEU A 327 -8.55 -15.28 -21.07
C LEU A 327 -9.32 -14.36 -22.04
N ASN A 328 -10.18 -14.96 -22.87
CA ASN A 328 -10.92 -14.22 -23.88
C ASN A 328 -11.84 -13.17 -23.23
N HIS A 329 -12.59 -13.59 -22.21
CA HIS A 329 -13.53 -12.71 -21.52
C HIS A 329 -12.81 -11.58 -20.77
N LEU A 330 -11.69 -11.90 -20.11
CA LEU A 330 -10.83 -10.90 -19.49
C LEU A 330 -10.32 -9.87 -20.51
N LEU A 331 -9.77 -10.34 -21.64
CA LEU A 331 -9.25 -9.45 -22.69
C LEU A 331 -10.36 -8.56 -23.27
N ASP A 332 -11.52 -9.13 -23.61
CA ASP A 332 -12.67 -8.39 -24.14
C ASP A 332 -13.13 -7.31 -23.17
N THR A 333 -13.23 -7.66 -21.90
CA THR A 333 -13.64 -6.74 -20.83
C THR A 333 -12.65 -5.59 -20.68
N VAL A 334 -11.35 -5.90 -20.58
CA VAL A 334 -10.31 -4.89 -20.41
C VAL A 334 -10.21 -4.00 -21.65
N GLN A 335 -10.27 -4.57 -22.85
CA GLN A 335 -10.27 -3.78 -24.10
C GLN A 335 -11.47 -2.83 -24.17
N ALA A 336 -12.66 -3.27 -23.74
CA ALA A 336 -13.83 -2.40 -23.70
C ALA A 336 -13.64 -1.21 -22.75
N ILE A 337 -13.14 -1.46 -21.54
CA ILE A 337 -12.83 -0.39 -20.56
C ILE A 337 -11.77 0.56 -21.13
N VAL A 338 -10.65 0.04 -21.63
CA VAL A 338 -9.54 0.85 -22.16
C VAL A 338 -9.99 1.70 -23.35
N ARG A 339 -10.85 1.20 -24.24
CA ARG A 339 -11.41 1.99 -25.36
C ARG A 339 -12.25 3.16 -24.90
N ASN A 340 -13.05 2.97 -23.84
CA ASN A 340 -13.96 3.99 -23.34
C ASN A 340 -13.24 5.03 -22.47
N ASP A 341 -12.32 4.57 -21.62
CA ASP A 341 -11.76 5.38 -20.53
C ASP A 341 -10.27 5.73 -20.73
N GLY A 342 -9.62 5.22 -21.78
CA GLY A 342 -8.19 5.43 -22.08
C GLY A 342 -7.24 4.71 -21.12
N GLY A 343 -7.76 3.79 -20.31
CA GLY A 343 -7.04 3.03 -19.29
C GLY A 343 -8.01 2.49 -18.24
N ILE A 344 -7.54 1.61 -17.36
CA ILE A 344 -8.34 1.10 -16.24
C ILE A 344 -8.23 2.08 -15.09
N LEU A 345 -9.38 2.57 -14.61
CA LEU A 345 -9.42 3.45 -13.44
C LEU A 345 -9.23 2.67 -12.14
N GLU A 346 -8.58 3.34 -11.20
CA GLU A 346 -8.44 2.90 -9.82
C GLU A 346 -9.04 3.99 -8.94
N HIS A 347 -10.15 3.67 -8.30
CA HIS A 347 -10.79 4.54 -7.32
C HIS A 347 -10.12 4.32 -5.99
N ASN A 348 -9.36 5.29 -5.50
CA ASN A 348 -8.61 5.18 -4.26
C ASN A 348 -9.18 6.07 -3.17
N ALA A 349 -8.91 5.68 -1.93
CA ALA A 349 -9.26 6.40 -0.74
C ALA A 349 -8.03 6.47 0.18
N LEU A 350 -7.81 7.65 0.75
CA LEU A 350 -7.04 7.82 1.97
C LEU A 350 -8.04 8.03 3.11
N GLN A 351 -8.26 6.99 3.91
CA GLN A 351 -9.05 7.04 5.11
C GLN A 351 -8.18 7.36 6.32
N VAL A 352 -8.59 8.37 7.07
CA VAL A 352 -7.89 8.89 8.24
C VAL A 352 -8.70 8.53 9.46
N VAL A 353 -8.15 7.64 10.28
CA VAL A 353 -8.77 7.18 11.54
C VAL A 353 -8.04 7.84 12.70
N LEU A 354 -8.78 8.52 13.56
CA LEU A 354 -8.22 9.14 14.76
C LEU A 354 -8.39 8.24 15.97
N SER A 355 -7.53 8.43 16.96
CA SER A 355 -7.72 7.83 18.27
C SER A 355 -9.09 8.18 18.86
N GLN A 356 -9.66 7.26 19.64
CA GLN A 356 -10.88 7.52 20.42
C GLN A 356 -10.70 8.72 21.37
N ASN A 357 -9.45 8.99 21.78
CA ASN A 357 -9.09 10.06 22.70
C ASN A 357 -8.75 11.38 21.98
N ALA A 358 -8.86 11.43 20.64
CA ALA A 358 -8.62 12.63 19.87
C ALA A 358 -9.51 13.78 20.35
N SER A 359 -8.92 14.96 20.54
CA SER A 359 -9.66 16.13 20.99
C SER A 359 -10.63 16.64 19.91
N GLN A 360 -11.66 17.38 20.32
CA GLN A 360 -12.59 17.99 19.35
C GLN A 360 -11.87 18.94 18.39
N GLN A 361 -10.85 19.66 18.88
CA GLN A 361 -10.02 20.53 18.06
C GLN A 361 -9.23 19.72 17.02
N GLN A 362 -8.67 18.57 17.41
CA GLN A 362 -7.95 17.69 16.48
C GLN A 362 -8.88 17.14 15.40
N LYS A 363 -10.07 16.68 15.78
CA LYS A 363 -11.10 16.19 14.85
C LYS A 363 -11.45 17.24 13.81
N GLN A 364 -11.77 18.46 14.24
CA GLN A 364 -12.09 19.59 13.36
C GLN A 364 -10.92 19.97 12.45
N ALA A 365 -9.69 19.94 12.95
CA ALA A 365 -8.52 20.31 12.17
C ALA A 365 -8.23 19.27 11.06
N VAL A 366 -8.39 17.98 11.35
CA VAL A 366 -8.25 16.89 10.38
C VAL A 366 -9.35 16.94 9.34
N GLU A 367 -10.60 17.15 9.77
CA GLU A 367 -11.75 17.29 8.88
C GLU A 367 -11.55 18.45 7.89
N CYS A 368 -11.23 19.64 8.39
CA CYS A 368 -10.91 20.82 7.56
C CYS A 368 -9.78 20.54 6.56
N LEU A 369 -8.75 19.79 6.96
CA LEU A 369 -7.64 19.45 6.10
C LEU A 369 -8.09 18.54 4.94
N LEU A 370 -8.90 17.53 5.22
CA LEU A 370 -9.40 16.60 4.20
C LEU A 370 -10.41 17.25 3.26
N GLU A 371 -11.26 18.16 3.75
CA GLU A 371 -12.15 18.97 2.91
C GLU A 371 -11.38 19.82 1.89
N ARG A 372 -10.24 20.40 2.30
CA ARG A 372 -9.35 21.13 1.38
C ARG A 372 -8.70 20.23 0.33
N LEU A 373 -8.34 19.00 0.71
CA LEU A 373 -7.78 18.03 -0.23
C LEU A 373 -8.84 17.54 -1.24
N ASN A 374 -10.08 17.35 -0.80
CA ASN A 374 -11.21 16.98 -1.67
C ASN A 374 -11.60 18.08 -2.67
N THR A 375 -11.32 19.35 -2.36
CA THR A 375 -11.67 20.51 -3.21
C THR A 375 -10.53 20.98 -4.10
N THR A 376 -9.30 20.49 -3.90
CA THR A 376 -8.14 20.84 -4.71
C THR A 376 -7.99 19.82 -5.84
N PRO A 377 -8.05 20.21 -7.13
CA PRO A 377 -7.83 19.29 -8.23
C PRO A 377 -6.42 18.69 -8.13
N MET A 378 -6.34 17.39 -7.85
CA MET A 378 -5.09 16.65 -7.89
C MET A 378 -4.84 16.20 -9.34
N GLN A 379 -4.35 17.14 -10.16
CA GLN A 379 -3.97 16.90 -11.56
C GLN A 379 -2.53 16.39 -11.68
#